data_AF-A0A1I4A1H3-F1
#
_entry.id   AF-A0A1I4A1H3-F1
#
_cell.length_a   1.000
_cell.length_b   1.000
_cell.length_c   1.000
_cell.angle_alpha   90.00
_cell.angle_beta   90.00
_cell.angle_gamma   90.00
#
_symmetry.space_group_name_H-M   'P 1'
#
loop_
_entity.id
_entity.type
_entity.pdbx_description
1 polymer ?
#
loop_
_entity_poly.entity_id
_entity_poly.type
_entity_poly.pdbx_seq_one_letter_code
_entity_poly.pdbx_strand_id
1 'polypeptide(L)' 'MEVADGFPGIVPIRDSKAPHGPVLAFPPASWASFIGELKADRRA' A
#
# COMPACT_ATOMS: atom_id res chain seq x y z
N MET A 1 8.19 -6.53 -1.49
CA MET A 1 7.25 -5.40 -1.40
C MET A 1 7.39 -4.82 -0.02
N GLU A 2 7.57 -3.51 0.07
CA GLU A 2 7.72 -2.76 1.30
C GLU A 2 6.75 -1.57 1.30
N VAL A 3 6.26 -1.19 2.48
CA VAL A 3 5.38 -0.04 2.71
C VAL A 3 6.08 0.90 3.68
N ALA A 4 6.06 2.20 3.40
CA ALA A 4 6.75 3.20 4.23
C ALA A 4 5.78 3.97 5.13
N ASP A 5 6.18 4.19 6.38
CA ASP A 5 5.46 5.00 7.37
C ASP A 5 5.93 6.47 7.35
N GLY A 6 5.18 7.36 8.02
CA GLY A 6 5.60 8.74 8.26
C GLY A 6 5.44 9.70 7.07
N PHE A 7 4.72 9.30 6.02
CA PHE A 7 4.37 10.16 4.89
C PHE A 7 2.93 10.66 5.01
N PRO A 8 2.70 11.94 5.34
CA PRO A 8 1.35 12.48 5.44
C PRO A 8 0.63 12.44 4.08
N GLY A 9 -0.61 11.94 4.07
CA GLY A 9 -1.49 12.00 2.90
C GLY A 9 -1.26 10.94 1.82
N ILE A 10 -0.24 10.08 1.96
CA ILE A 10 0.01 8.96 1.04
C ILE A 10 0.48 7.71 1.76
N VAL A 11 0.29 6.55 1.13
CA VAL A 11 0.88 5.26 1.49
C VAL A 11 1.85 4.87 0.38
N PRO A 12 3.17 5.11 0.55
CA PRO A 12 4.17 4.73 -0.43
C PRO A 12 4.46 3.23 -0.37
N ILE A 13 4.54 2.60 -1.55
CA ILE A 13 4.83 1.19 -1.72
C ILE A 13 5.99 1.04 -2.71
N ARG A 14 7.00 0.27 -2.32
CA ARG A 14 8.13 -0.10 -3.19
C ARG A 14 8.23 -1.59 -3.44
N ASP A 15 8.81 -1.92 -4.59
CA ASP A 15 9.37 -3.24 -4.79
C ASP A 15 10.75 -3.34 -4.11
N SER A 16 10.82 -4.18 -3.09
CA SER A 16 12.06 -4.43 -2.33
C SER A 16 13.15 -5.06 -3.21
N LYS A 17 12.79 -5.69 -4.34
CA LYS A 17 13.74 -6.30 -5.28
C LYS A 17 14.24 -5.31 -6.34
N ALA A 18 13.63 -4.13 -6.43
CA ALA A 18 14.04 -3.05 -7.32
C ALA A 18 14.18 -1.76 -6.50
N PRO A 19 15.21 -1.63 -5.63
CA PRO A 19 15.33 -0.52 -4.68
C PRO A 19 15.47 0.85 -5.35
N HIS A 20 15.92 0.89 -6.61
CA HIS A 20 16.02 2.09 -7.43
C HIS A 20 14.85 2.25 -8.42
N GLY A 21 13.85 1.37 -8.34
CA GLY A 21 12.65 1.41 -9.15
C GLY A 21 11.63 2.45 -8.67
N PRO A 22 10.54 2.63 -9.43
CA PRO A 22 9.49 3.59 -9.10
C PRO A 22 8.75 3.22 -7.80
N VAL A 23 8.16 4.25 -7.16
CA VAL A 23 7.33 4.13 -5.96
C VAL A 23 5.86 4.31 -6.35
N LEU A 24 4.99 3.42 -5.90
CA LEU A 24 3.54 3.63 -6.00
C LEU A 24 3.06 4.42 -4.77
N ALA A 25 2.28 5.48 -4.97
CA ALA A 25 1.75 6.30 -3.88
C ALA A 25 0.22 6.29 -3.92
N PHE A 26 -0.40 5.76 -2.87
CA PHE A 26 -1.85 5.66 -2.75
C PHE A 26 -2.40 6.65 -1.72
N PRO A 27 -3.58 7.25 -1.93
CA PRO A 27 -4.30 7.92 -0.85
C PRO A 27 -4.61 6.92 0.29
N PRO A 28 -4.54 7.33 1.57
CA PRO A 28 -4.84 6.45 2.71
C PRO A 28 -6.21 5.80 2.63
N ALA A 29 -7.22 6.52 2.13
CA ALA A 29 -8.57 5.98 1.98
C ALA A 29 -8.64 4.81 0.98
N SER A 30 -7.93 4.93 -0.16
CA SER A 30 -7.87 3.86 -1.16
C SER A 30 -7.14 2.62 -0.64
N TRP A 31 -6.03 2.82 0.10
CA TRP A 31 -5.30 1.72 0.73
C TRP A 31 -6.15 1.00 1.78
N ALA A 32 -6.86 1.75 2.63
CA ALA A 32 -7.76 1.19 3.64
C ALA A 32 -8.89 0.37 3.00
N SER A 33 -9.49 0.87 1.92
CA SER A 33 -10.52 0.15 1.17
C SER A 33 -9.97 -1.17 0.59
N PHE A 34 -8.80 -1.14 -0.03
CA PHE A 34 -8.16 -2.33 -0.59
C PHE A 34 -7.93 -3.43 0.47
N ILE A 35 -7.40 -3.05 1.64
CA ILE A 35 -7.19 -3.99 2.74
C ILE A 35 -8.52 -4.48 3.32
N GLY A 36 -9.55 -3.62 3.35
CA GLY A 36 -10.90 -3.97 3.77
C GLY A 36 -11.49 -5.09 2.91
N GLU A 37 -11.44 -4.93 1.58
CA GLU A 37 -11.91 -5.94 0.62
C GLU A 37 -11.13 -7.25 0.74
N LEU A 38 -9.80 -7.21 0.86
CA LEU A 38 -8.98 -8.42 1.04
C LEU A 38 -9.33 -9.19 2.32
N LYS A 39 -9.70 -8.48 3.38
CA LYS A 39 -10.14 -9.10 4.64
C LYS A 39 -11.55 -9.68 4.54
N ALA A 40 -12.42 -9.05 3.76
CA ALA A 40 -13.78 -9.53 3.52
C ALA A 40 -13.76 -10.81 2.66
N ASP A 41 -12.94 -10.82 1.60
CA ASP A 41 -12.73 -11.99 0.73
C ASP A 41 -12.25 -13.21 1.51
N ARG A 42 -11.32 -13.02 2.47
CA ARG A 42 -10.83 -14.12 3.33
C ARG A 42 -11.88 -14.68 4.31
N ARG A 43 -13.02 -14.01 4.48
CA ARG A 43 -14.11 -14.46 5.36
C ARG A 43 -15.22 -15.21 4.60
N ALA A 44 -15.14 -15.26 3.28
CA ALA A 44 -16.00 -16.08 2.42
C ALA A 44 -15.45 -17.50 2.28
#